data_AF-A0A7X9SYA8-F1
#
_entry.id   AF-A0A7X9SYA8-F1
#
_cell.length_a   1.000
_cell.length_b   1.000
_cell.length_c   1.000
_cell.angle_alpha   90.00
_cell.angle_beta   90.00
_cell.angle_gamma   90.00
#
_symmetry.space_group_name_H-M   'P 1'
#
loop_
_entity.id
_entity.type
_entity.pdbx_description
1 polymer ?
#
loop_
_entity_poly.entity_id
_entity_poly.type
_entity_poly.pdbx_seq_one_letter_code
_entity_poly.pdbx_strand_id
1 'polypeptide(L)' 'MYAGSDVPPWAQGAFGSGDTMQPQVLGYGEALSYGDFVCLSEHDGLTCWDTASGAGAFMSRVKTDLF' A
#
# COMPACT_ATOMS: atom_id res chain seq x y z
N MET A 1 -20.05 -4.18 2.36
CA MET A 1 -20.04 -3.92 0.90
C MET A 1 -19.60 -2.48 0.75
N TYR A 2 -18.40 -2.23 0.23
CA TYR A 2 -17.96 -0.87 -0.08
C TYR A 2 -18.76 -0.38 -1.30
N ALA A 3 -19.17 0.89 -1.31
CA ALA A 3 -19.85 1.44 -2.47
C ALA A 3 -18.85 1.45 -3.64
N GLY A 4 -19.23 0.90 -4.79
CA GLY A 4 -18.37 0.88 -5.98
C GLY A 4 -17.93 2.27 -6.47
N SER A 5 -18.54 3.34 -5.97
CA SER A 5 -18.13 4.74 -6.17
C SER A 5 -16.88 5.14 -5.40
N ASP A 6 -16.55 4.46 -4.31
CA ASP A 6 -15.39 4.75 -3.46
C ASP A 6 -14.11 4.06 -3.98
N VAL A 7 -14.28 3.18 -4.99
CA VAL A 7 -13.21 2.43 -5.60
C VAL A 7 -12.75 3.17 -6.86
N PRO A 8 -11.55 3.76 -6.87
CA PRO A 8 -11.06 4.43 -8.07
C PRO A 8 -10.98 3.45 -9.25
N PRO A 9 -11.08 3.91 -10.51
CA PRO A 9 -11.19 3.03 -11.67
C PRO A 9 -10.06 1.99 -11.80
N TRP A 10 -8.86 2.30 -11.31
CA TRP A 10 -7.73 1.37 -11.30
C TRP A 10 -7.79 0.31 -10.20
N ALA A 11 -8.71 0.43 -9.22
CA ALA A 11 -8.83 -0.45 -8.05
C ALA A 11 -10.06 -1.36 -8.09
N GLN A 12 -10.80 -1.37 -9.20
CA GLN A 12 -12.05 -2.13 -9.37
C GLN A 12 -11.91 -3.65 -9.20
N GLY A 13 -10.68 -4.17 -9.17
CA GLY A 13 -10.35 -5.58 -8.91
C GLY A 13 -9.77 -5.90 -7.53
N ALA A 14 -9.50 -4.90 -6.68
CA ALA A 14 -8.71 -5.05 -5.44
C ALA A 14 -9.55 -5.34 -4.17
N PHE A 15 -10.88 -5.32 -4.25
CA PHE A 15 -11.76 -5.30 -3.06
C PHE A 15 -12.87 -6.37 -3.05
N GLY A 16 -12.74 -7.44 -3.83
CA GLY A 16 -13.77 -8.50 -3.94
C GLY A 16 -13.22 -9.91 -3.76
N SER A 17 -14.10 -10.88 -3.46
CA SER A 17 -13.79 -12.32 -3.30
C SER A 17 -13.25 -13.02 -4.57
N GLY A 18 -12.97 -12.27 -5.62
CA GLY A 18 -12.31 -12.70 -6.85
C GLY A 18 -11.14 -11.76 -7.16
N ASP A 19 -10.31 -11.50 -6.15
CA ASP A 19 -9.13 -10.63 -6.18
C ASP A 19 -8.16 -11.13 -7.28
N THR A 20 -8.31 -10.62 -8.50
CA THR A 20 -7.45 -10.93 -9.63
C THR A 20 -6.17 -10.09 -9.63
N MET A 21 -6.08 -9.10 -8.75
CA MET A 21 -4.87 -8.34 -8.51
C MET A 21 -3.98 -9.13 -7.56
N GLN A 22 -2.87 -9.63 -8.10
CA GLN A 22 -1.86 -10.24 -7.24
C GLN A 22 -1.17 -9.12 -6.45
N PRO A 23 -1.18 -9.18 -5.10
CA PRO A 23 -0.48 -8.19 -4.31
C PRO A 23 1.01 -8.27 -4.63
N GLN A 24 1.67 -7.12 -4.70
CA GLN A 24 3.12 -7.10 -4.81
C GLN A 24 3.74 -7.57 -3.50
N VAL A 25 4.57 -8.60 -3.58
CA VAL A 25 5.31 -9.15 -2.44
C VAL A 25 6.68 -8.49 -2.41
N LEU A 26 7.04 -7.92 -1.26
CA LEU A 26 8.35 -7.34 -0.98
C LEU A 26 9.03 -8.12 0.15
N GLY A 27 10.26 -8.54 -0.08
CA GLY A 27 11.16 -9.04 0.95
C GLY A 27 11.61 -7.93 1.90
N TYR A 28 12.16 -8.31 3.05
CA TYR A 28 12.76 -7.35 3.98
C TYR A 28 14.00 -6.70 3.36
N GLY A 29 14.11 -5.38 3.51
CA GLY A 29 15.12 -4.54 2.88
C GLY A 29 14.80 -4.14 1.43
N GLU A 30 13.68 -4.59 0.87
CA GLU A 30 13.27 -4.24 -0.49
C GLU A 30 12.33 -3.03 -0.51
N ALA A 31 12.50 -2.20 -1.53
CA ALA A 31 11.63 -1.07 -1.81
C ALA A 31 10.98 -1.19 -3.19
N LEU A 32 9.74 -0.74 -3.29
CA LEU A 32 9.01 -0.53 -4.53
C LEU A 32 8.73 0.95 -4.71
N SER A 33 8.91 1.45 -5.93
CA SER A 33 8.44 2.77 -6.32
C SER A 33 7.33 2.64 -7.38
N TYR A 34 6.25 3.38 -7.19
CA TYR A 34 5.18 3.55 -8.17
C TYR A 34 4.84 5.03 -8.32
N GLY A 35 5.35 5.65 -9.40
CA GLY A 35 5.32 7.11 -9.53
C GLY A 35 6.07 7.77 -8.36
N ASP A 36 5.42 8.71 -7.69
CA ASP A 36 5.99 9.42 -6.54
C ASP A 36 5.84 8.64 -5.23
N PHE A 37 5.11 7.52 -5.22
CA PHE A 37 4.95 6.68 -4.03
C PHE A 37 6.09 5.68 -3.91
N VAL A 38 6.65 5.56 -2.71
CA VAL A 38 7.66 4.56 -2.37
C VAL A 38 7.18 3.76 -1.18
N CYS A 39 7.31 2.44 -1.26
CA CYS A 39 7.08 1.51 -0.16
C CYS A 39 8.37 0.75 0.16
N LEU A 40 8.84 0.83 1.41
CA LEU A 40 9.99 0.10 1.92
C LEU A 40 9.53 -0.93 2.95
N SER A 41 9.88 -2.19 2.71
CA SER A 41 9.62 -3.30 3.62
C SER A 41 10.83 -3.53 4.52
N GLU A 42 10.65 -3.43 5.83
CA GLU A 42 11.66 -3.76 6.83
C GLU A 42 11.13 -4.82 7.80
N HIS A 43 12.01 -5.38 8.64
CA HIS A 43 11.60 -6.39 9.62
C HIS A 43 10.47 -5.88 10.52
N ASP A 44 10.53 -4.61 10.91
CA ASP A 44 9.58 -4.02 11.86
C ASP A 44 8.25 -3.60 11.23
N GLY A 45 8.20 -3.46 9.90
CA GLY A 45 6.98 -3.10 9.18
C GLY A 45 7.21 -2.61 7.75
N LEU A 46 6.15 -2.15 7.12
CA LEU A 46 6.12 -1.58 5.78
C LEU A 46 5.85 -0.08 5.90
N THR A 47 6.76 0.74 5.38
CA THR A 47 6.55 2.19 5.28
C THR A 47 6.24 2.54 3.84
N CYS A 48 5.09 3.15 3.58
CA CYS A 48 4.76 3.72 2.28
C CYS A 48 4.59 5.24 2.41
N TRP A 49 5.22 6.01 1.53
CA TRP A 49 5.11 7.46 1.53
C TRP A 49 5.12 8.03 0.12
N ASP A 50 4.52 9.19 -0.04
CA ASP A 50 4.67 10.04 -1.21
C ASP A 50 5.96 10.86 -1.07
N THR A 51 6.87 10.72 -2.03
CA THR A 51 8.15 11.45 -2.05
C THR A 51 7.96 12.95 -2.32
N ALA A 52 6.83 13.36 -2.90
CA ALA A 52 6.55 14.76 -3.20
C ALA A 52 6.03 15.53 -1.97
N SER A 53 5.05 14.96 -1.26
CA SER A 53 4.47 15.61 -0.07
C SER A 53 5.13 15.19 1.25
N GLY A 54 5.81 14.05 1.28
CA GLY A 54 6.32 13.43 2.51
C GLY A 54 5.25 12.72 3.34
N ALA A 55 3.98 12.79 2.92
CA ALA A 55 2.88 12.13 3.63
C ALA A 55 2.96 10.61 3.45
N GLY A 56 2.69 9.86 4.51
CA GLY A 56 2.86 8.41 4.48
C GLY A 56 2.23 7.67 5.64
N ALA A 57 2.45 6.35 5.62
CA ALA A 57 2.02 5.43 6.65
C ALA A 57 3.12 4.41 6.93
N PHE A 58 3.36 4.17 8.21
CA PHE A 58 4.06 2.99 8.69
C PHE A 58 3.03 1.95 9.14
N MET A 59 3.14 0.72 8.62
CA MET A 59 2.24 -0.39 8.91
C MET A 59 3.03 -1.56 9.49
N SER A 60 2.58 -2.06 10.64
CA SER A 60 3.13 -3.26 11.27
C SER A 60 1.99 -4.23 11.62
N ARG A 61 2.32 -5.39 12.21
CA ARG A 61 1.32 -6.36 12.67
C ARG A 61 0.42 -5.82 13.80
N VAL A 62 0.87 -4.80 14.53
CA VAL A 62 0.20 -4.33 15.76
C VAL A 62 -0.33 -2.90 15.68
N LYS A 63 0.17 -2.11 14.73
CA LYS A 63 -0.24 -0.70 14.58
C LYS A 63 -0.02 -0.18 13.17
N THR A 64 -0.74 0.89 12.87
CA THR A 64 -0.54 1.76 11.71
C THR A 64 -0.39 3.19 12.20
N ASP A 65 0.71 3.84 11.84
CA ASP A 65 0.98 5.26 12.14
C ASP A 65 0.98 6.06 10.83
N LEU A 66 0.36 7.23 10.83
CA LEU A 66 0.31 8.15 9.69
C LEU A 66 1.20 9.36 9.96
N PHE A 67 1.80 9.94 8.93
CA PHE A 67 2.60 11.16 9.00
C PHE A 67 2.46 12.01 7.74
#